data_AF-A0A537XR03-F1
#
_entry.id   AF-A0A537XR03-F1
#
_cell.length_a   1.000
_cell.length_b   1.000
_cell.length_c   1.000
_cell.angle_alpha   90.00
_cell.angle_beta   90.00
_cell.angle_gamma   90.00
#
_symmetry.space_group_name_H-M   'P 1'
#
loop_
_entity.id
_entity.type
_entity.pdbx_description
1 polymer ?
#
loop_
_entity_poly.entity_id
_entity_poly.type
_entity_poly.pdbx_seq_one_letter_code
_entity_poly.pdbx_strand_id
1 'polypeptide(L)'
;MGCEELVRELVVECRLELGCLERQELERQFVVLERLVRKVLEREVLVRPAMELEATTLPASRPAPSSTHRRWGIVDVLILAVSGAGIVVTASQVPHALHWSGAQVLSAVGITIATLVAELFPLHLRHSTQTETFSVTDVIWTTGVLLASASSLLMAVAVGVLLSQTVRRLPLRKIAFNVGQFVTAMWVAETVFRLIPHSGPLHPSTWAAVTAAMSLNFVVNEGLVALVISFMEHEPVRSIVRDSLGLDILHAIGNIAIGITGAVMWELTPAGVVIAAVPMMLSYLAYARSLRNLRERDRMHDLYRAGQVLLERLETEEDFRPFLQLVARMLDATAAEIVIVRDGHALVHDASGTVSVAPQPTGLSGFTADGYRRARSGSAVQAATIGTTGDEMGSLVAFRRTPLSSAERSLLESLASQVYIKLRHSAVFARSVAKEQELTRIISSSSDGIFVTGEDGRIGSWNPAMERITGASADDAIGKPLSDVLTTPPGANDVWRPFGSSGAVSADGIETGTFSRRDGTIGWIRFSRSALSAPDGAQSGMVVVAR
;
A
#
# COMPACT_ATOMS: atom_id res chain seq x y z
N MET A 1 -41.53 5.47 -27.10
CA MET A 1 -40.22 5.41 -26.44
C MET A 1 -40.35 4.44 -25.28
N GLY A 2 -39.82 3.23 -25.46
CA GLY A 2 -40.05 2.10 -24.56
C GLY A 2 -39.13 2.17 -23.34
N CYS A 3 -39.60 1.62 -22.22
CA CYS A 3 -38.88 1.57 -20.93
C CYS A 3 -37.44 1.05 -21.06
N GLU A 4 -37.14 0.18 -22.03
CA GLU A 4 -35.79 -0.35 -22.29
C GLU A 4 -34.80 0.70 -22.83
N GLU A 5 -35.28 1.67 -23.58
CA GLU A 5 -34.45 2.72 -24.19
C GLU A 5 -34.03 3.74 -23.11
N LEU A 6 -34.96 4.03 -22.19
CA LEU A 6 -34.70 4.87 -21.01
C LEU A 6 -33.71 4.22 -20.03
N VAL A 7 -33.81 2.90 -19.83
CA VAL A 7 -32.87 2.14 -18.97
C VAL A 7 -31.48 2.07 -19.61
N ARG A 8 -31.38 1.94 -20.94
CA ARG A 8 -30.08 1.97 -21.63
C ARG A 8 -29.40 3.34 -21.51
N GLU A 9 -30.13 4.44 -21.67
CA GLU A 9 -29.59 5.78 -21.45
C GLU A 9 -29.13 5.99 -20.01
N LEU A 10 -29.95 5.60 -19.02
CA LEU A 10 -29.60 5.74 -17.60
C LEU A 10 -28.36 4.91 -17.21
N VAL A 11 -28.20 3.71 -17.78
CA VAL A 11 -27.04 2.85 -17.51
C VAL A 11 -25.78 3.41 -18.17
N VAL A 12 -25.87 4.04 -19.34
CA VAL A 12 -24.73 4.68 -19.99
C VAL A 12 -24.31 5.95 -19.23
N GLU A 13 -25.27 6.76 -18.80
CA GLU A 13 -25.03 7.98 -18.03
C GLU A 13 -24.42 7.68 -16.65
N CYS A 14 -24.96 6.68 -15.95
CA CYS A 14 -24.43 6.24 -14.66
C CYS A 14 -23.03 5.60 -14.78
N ARG A 15 -22.73 4.91 -15.90
CA ARG A 15 -21.40 4.35 -16.17
C ARG A 15 -20.37 5.45 -16.52
N LEU A 16 -20.80 6.53 -17.16
CA LEU A 16 -19.96 7.71 -17.42
C LEU A 16 -19.68 8.51 -16.14
N GLU A 17 -20.68 8.69 -15.27
CA GLU A 17 -20.49 9.33 -13.96
C GLU A 17 -19.59 8.52 -13.03
N LEU A 18 -19.74 7.19 -12.98
CA LEU A 18 -18.83 6.32 -12.23
C LEU A 18 -17.39 6.40 -12.74
N GLY A 19 -17.18 6.38 -14.06
CA GLY A 19 -15.84 6.50 -14.66
C GLY A 19 -15.19 7.87 -14.42
N CYS A 20 -16.00 8.94 -14.31
CA CYS A 20 -15.52 10.28 -13.99
C CYS A 20 -15.17 10.42 -12.49
N LEU A 21 -15.97 9.83 -11.60
CA LEU A 21 -15.71 9.77 -10.16
C LEU A 21 -14.48 8.90 -9.84
N GLU A 22 -14.31 7.75 -10.51
CA GLU A 22 -13.11 6.92 -10.37
C GLU A 22 -11.85 7.66 -10.87
N ARG A 23 -11.93 8.40 -11.98
CA ARG A 23 -10.81 9.24 -12.43
C ARG A 23 -10.48 10.38 -11.46
N GLN A 24 -11.50 11.06 -10.92
CA GLN A 24 -11.28 12.13 -9.93
C GLN A 24 -10.71 11.58 -8.62
N GLU A 25 -11.11 10.39 -8.21
CA GLU A 25 -10.59 9.72 -7.02
C GLU A 25 -9.17 9.18 -7.26
N LEU A 26 -8.87 8.64 -8.45
CA LEU A 26 -7.51 8.27 -8.87
C LEU A 26 -6.57 9.49 -8.97
N GLU A 27 -7.03 10.61 -9.51
CA GLU A 27 -6.25 11.86 -9.55
C GLU A 27 -6.05 12.44 -8.15
N ARG A 28 -7.07 12.42 -7.28
CA ARG A 28 -6.93 12.80 -5.86
C ARG A 28 -5.95 11.88 -5.13
N GLN A 29 -6.04 10.57 -5.34
CA GLN A 29 -5.15 9.59 -4.73
C GLN A 29 -3.73 9.68 -5.29
N PHE A 30 -3.55 10.03 -6.56
CA PHE A 30 -2.25 10.31 -7.16
C PHE A 30 -1.64 11.58 -6.57
N VAL A 31 -2.41 12.66 -6.39
CA VAL A 31 -1.95 13.89 -5.72
C VAL A 31 -1.66 13.65 -4.23
N VAL A 32 -2.41 12.79 -3.56
CA VAL A 32 -2.16 12.40 -2.16
C VAL A 32 -0.92 11.51 -2.05
N LEU A 33 -0.73 10.55 -2.95
CA LEU A 33 0.45 9.69 -3.03
C LEU A 33 1.70 10.49 -3.40
N GLU A 34 1.61 11.45 -4.31
CA GLU A 34 2.70 12.36 -4.67
C GLU A 34 3.01 13.34 -3.52
N ARG A 35 2.00 13.82 -2.78
CA ARG A 35 2.21 14.59 -1.53
C ARG A 35 2.77 13.73 -0.40
N LEU A 36 2.45 12.44 -0.31
CA LEU A 36 2.97 11.50 0.70
C LEU A 36 4.40 11.10 0.37
N VAL A 37 4.69 10.79 -0.90
CA VAL A 37 6.05 10.52 -1.40
C VAL A 37 6.90 11.79 -1.25
N ARG A 38 6.36 12.98 -1.55
CA ARG A 38 7.03 14.26 -1.31
C ARG A 38 7.19 14.57 0.18
N LYS A 39 6.21 14.31 1.05
CA LYS A 39 6.35 14.50 2.52
C LYS A 39 7.29 13.48 3.18
N VAL A 40 7.35 12.25 2.66
CA VAL A 40 8.25 11.19 3.14
C VAL A 40 9.68 11.46 2.65
N LEU A 41 9.85 11.87 1.39
CA LEU A 41 11.12 12.36 0.86
C LEU A 41 11.54 13.66 1.56
N GLU A 42 10.65 14.62 1.80
CA GLU A 42 10.97 15.88 2.48
C GLU A 42 11.29 15.64 3.96
N ARG A 43 10.60 14.75 4.71
CA ARG A 43 10.93 14.51 6.13
C ARG A 43 12.19 13.66 6.36
N GLU A 44 12.58 12.78 5.43
CA GLU A 44 13.90 12.12 5.49
C GLU A 44 15.04 12.94 4.83
N VAL A 45 14.72 13.97 4.02
CA VAL A 45 15.69 14.80 3.27
C VAL A 45 15.74 16.27 3.75
N LEU A 46 14.97 16.66 4.78
CA LEU A 46 15.02 17.99 5.41
C LEU A 46 16.28 18.19 6.28
N VAL A 47 17.47 17.79 5.80
CA VAL A 47 18.72 18.58 5.78
C VAL A 47 19.67 17.95 4.73
N ARG A 48 19.40 18.15 3.44
CA ARG A 48 20.47 18.41 2.48
C ARG A 48 20.40 19.90 2.09
N PRO A 49 21.52 20.63 2.05
CA PRO A 49 21.49 22.02 1.65
C PRO A 49 21.07 22.11 0.18
N ALA A 50 20.13 23.02 -0.10
CA ALA A 50 19.87 23.55 -1.43
C ALA A 50 21.08 24.39 -1.91
N MET A 51 22.23 23.75 -2.07
CA MET A 51 23.39 24.24 -2.81
C MET A 51 23.97 23.06 -3.57
N GLU A 52 24.26 23.26 -4.85
CA GLU A 52 24.77 22.28 -5.83
C GLU A 52 23.71 21.43 -6.54
N LEU A 53 22.83 22.08 -7.29
CA LEU A 53 22.30 21.53 -8.54
C LEU A 53 21.89 22.68 -9.48
N GLU A 54 22.84 23.57 -9.74
CA GLU A 54 22.77 24.54 -10.83
C GLU A 54 24.15 24.65 -11.50
N ALA A 55 24.57 23.57 -12.15
CA ALA A 55 25.60 23.62 -13.18
C ALA A 55 25.50 22.37 -14.07
N THR A 56 25.51 22.59 -15.39
CA THR A 56 25.43 21.63 -16.51
C THR A 56 23.98 21.18 -16.82
N THR A 57 23.29 21.60 -17.88
CA THR A 57 23.66 22.22 -19.17
C THR A 57 22.43 22.91 -19.81
N LEU A 58 22.41 24.23 -19.94
CA LEU A 58 21.61 24.97 -20.94
C LEU A 58 22.38 26.26 -21.33
N PRO A 59 22.35 26.72 -22.60
CA PRO A 59 23.24 27.78 -23.06
C PRO A 59 22.78 29.18 -22.61
N ALA A 60 23.77 29.92 -22.12
CA ALA A 60 23.84 31.33 -21.75
C ALA A 60 22.71 32.26 -22.25
N SER A 61 21.95 32.80 -21.28
CA SER A 61 21.42 34.16 -21.36
C SER A 61 22.06 35.01 -20.25
N ARG A 62 22.39 36.26 -20.59
CA ARG A 62 23.34 37.17 -19.91
C ARG A 62 23.14 37.33 -18.40
N PRO A 63 24.22 37.55 -17.60
CA PRO A 63 24.10 37.78 -16.16
C PRO A 63 23.64 39.23 -15.88
N ALA A 64 22.60 39.37 -15.06
CA ALA A 64 22.33 40.60 -14.32
C ALA A 64 23.23 40.66 -13.05
N PRO A 65 23.63 41.84 -12.56
CA PRO A 65 24.59 41.95 -11.47
C PRO A 65 24.00 41.42 -10.16
N SER A 66 24.67 40.42 -9.58
CA SER A 66 24.35 39.81 -8.30
C SER A 66 24.82 40.71 -7.14
N SER A 67 23.90 41.50 -6.56
CA SER A 67 24.10 42.03 -5.22
C SER A 67 23.79 40.93 -4.20
N THR A 68 24.78 40.10 -3.87
CA THR A 68 24.70 39.11 -2.79
C THR A 68 24.77 39.79 -1.42
N HIS A 69 23.72 40.50 -1.04
CA HIS A 69 23.43 40.75 0.38
C HIS A 69 22.61 39.57 0.89
N ARG A 70 23.27 38.62 1.56
CA ARG A 70 22.62 37.56 2.32
C ARG A 70 21.87 38.21 3.49
N ARG A 71 20.62 38.63 3.24
CA ARG A 71 19.72 39.14 4.29
C ARG A 71 19.44 37.97 5.23
N TRP A 72 19.80 38.13 6.50
CA TRP A 72 19.53 37.15 7.55
C TRP A 72 18.03 36.97 7.70
N GLY A 73 17.55 35.73 7.68
CA GLY A 73 16.15 35.44 7.95
C GLY A 73 15.84 35.62 9.43
N ILE A 74 14.58 35.90 9.78
CA ILE A 74 14.12 35.99 11.17
C ILE A 74 14.46 34.71 11.96
N VAL A 75 14.43 33.55 11.31
CA VAL A 75 14.84 32.25 11.88
C VAL A 75 16.31 32.25 12.31
N ASP A 76 17.21 32.81 11.50
CA ASP A 76 18.64 32.85 11.82
C ASP A 76 18.89 33.73 13.05
N VAL A 77 18.16 34.84 13.17
CA VAL A 77 18.22 35.74 14.34
C VAL A 77 17.73 35.02 15.59
N LEU A 78 16.62 34.28 15.50
CA LEU A 78 16.08 33.51 16.62
C LEU A 78 17.05 32.41 17.07
N ILE A 79 17.62 31.65 16.12
CA ILE A 79 18.61 30.62 16.42
C ILE A 79 19.82 31.23 17.13
N LEU A 80 20.37 32.32 16.60
CA LEU A 80 21.50 33.01 17.23
C LEU A 80 21.18 33.53 18.62
N ALA A 81 19.98 34.09 18.82
CA ALA A 81 19.56 34.61 20.11
C ALA A 81 19.46 33.50 21.17
N VAL A 82 18.82 32.38 20.82
CA VAL A 82 18.65 31.23 21.73
C VAL A 82 19.99 30.53 22.01
N SER A 83 20.81 30.31 20.99
CA SER A 83 22.17 29.78 21.16
C SER A 83 23.03 30.71 22.02
N GLY A 84 22.97 32.02 21.78
CA GLY A 84 23.68 33.03 22.56
C GLY A 84 23.27 33.04 24.02
N ALA A 85 21.96 32.97 24.30
CA ALA A 85 21.42 32.89 25.66
C ALA A 85 21.97 31.66 26.41
N GLY A 86 21.94 30.48 25.78
CA GLY A 86 22.50 29.28 26.40
C GLY A 86 24.01 29.37 26.64
N ILE A 87 24.78 29.94 25.71
CA ILE A 87 26.22 30.16 25.91
C ILE A 87 26.48 31.07 27.11
N VAL A 88 25.72 32.17 27.25
CA VAL A 88 25.84 33.09 28.38
C VAL A 88 25.53 32.38 29.69
N VAL A 89 24.45 31.58 29.74
CA VAL A 89 24.08 30.80 30.92
C VAL A 89 25.15 29.77 31.26
N THR A 90 25.68 29.02 30.28
CA THR A 90 26.76 28.06 30.52
C THR A 90 28.03 28.75 31.00
N ALA A 91 28.41 29.88 30.39
CA ALA A 91 29.58 30.66 30.77
C ALA A 91 29.46 31.19 32.22
N SER A 92 28.26 31.59 32.65
CA SER A 92 28.04 32.06 34.03
C SER A 92 28.20 30.94 35.08
N GLN A 93 28.13 29.67 34.67
CA GLN A 93 28.37 28.53 35.58
C GLN A 93 29.85 28.19 35.74
N VAL A 94 30.74 28.64 34.85
CA VAL A 94 32.16 28.27 34.85
C VAL A 94 32.87 28.60 36.17
N PRO A 95 32.71 29.79 36.77
CA PRO A 95 33.36 30.10 38.06
C PRO A 95 32.95 29.14 39.18
N HIS A 96 31.69 28.72 39.19
CA HIS A 96 31.19 27.73 40.16
C HIS A 96 31.74 26.33 39.87
N ALA A 97 31.89 25.98 38.59
CA ALA A 97 32.43 24.69 38.17
C ALA A 97 33.89 24.47 38.56
N LEU A 98 34.70 25.54 38.61
CA LEU A 98 36.09 25.49 39.05
C LEU A 98 36.23 25.13 40.54
N HIS A 99 35.15 25.27 41.32
CA HIS A 99 35.14 25.01 42.76
C HIS A 99 34.26 23.82 43.14
N TRP A 100 33.91 22.95 42.17
CA TRP A 100 33.12 21.77 42.46
C TRP A 100 33.83 20.80 43.40
N SER A 101 33.08 20.27 44.36
CA SER A 101 33.49 19.09 45.11
C SER A 101 33.50 17.85 44.21
N GLY A 102 34.21 16.79 44.64
CA GLY A 102 34.19 15.51 43.92
C GLY A 102 32.77 14.94 43.73
N ALA A 103 31.86 15.19 44.67
CA ALA A 103 30.46 14.80 44.56
C ALA A 103 29.73 15.59 43.46
N GLN A 104 29.99 16.89 43.32
CA GLN A 104 29.41 17.72 42.25
C GLN A 104 29.92 17.29 40.87
N VAL A 105 31.22 17.00 40.75
CA VAL A 105 31.80 16.44 39.52
C VAL A 105 31.12 15.11 39.18
N LEU A 106 31.01 14.20 40.14
CA LEU A 106 30.39 12.89 39.92
C LEU A 106 28.90 13.02 39.52
N SER A 107 28.18 13.96 40.14
CA SER A 107 26.79 14.27 39.77
C SER A 107 26.68 14.77 38.33
N ALA A 108 27.57 15.69 37.91
CA ALA A 108 27.58 16.24 36.56
C ALA A 108 27.87 15.15 35.52
N VAL A 109 28.87 14.29 35.79
CA VAL A 109 29.22 13.16 34.93
C VAL A 109 28.08 12.15 34.85
N GLY A 110 27.47 11.80 35.99
CA GLY A 110 26.33 10.88 36.05
C GLY A 110 25.13 11.37 35.23
N ILE A 111 24.75 12.63 35.40
CA ILE A 111 23.66 13.26 34.63
C ILE A 111 24.01 13.31 33.14
N THR A 112 25.24 13.69 32.79
CA THR A 112 25.70 13.74 31.38
C THR A 112 25.57 12.37 30.71
N ILE A 113 26.05 11.30 31.37
CA ILE A 113 25.97 9.93 30.85
C ILE A 113 24.50 9.49 30.75
N ALA A 114 23.69 9.75 31.77
CA ALA A 114 22.29 9.40 31.76
C ALA A 114 21.55 10.11 30.60
N THR A 115 21.77 11.42 30.41
CA THR A 115 21.20 12.20 29.30
C THR A 115 21.66 11.65 27.95
N LEU A 116 22.94 11.32 27.80
CA LEU A 116 23.46 10.70 26.58
C LEU A 116 22.74 9.38 26.28
N VAL A 117 22.61 8.50 27.26
CA VAL A 117 21.92 7.21 27.08
C VAL A 117 20.44 7.42 26.73
N ALA A 118 19.73 8.30 27.44
CA ALA A 118 18.33 8.60 27.16
C ALA A 118 18.11 9.12 25.73
N GLU A 119 18.99 10.01 25.24
CA GLU A 119 18.93 10.57 23.89
C GLU A 119 19.31 9.60 22.77
N LEU A 120 20.06 8.53 23.09
CA LEU A 120 20.42 7.48 22.12
C LEU A 120 19.29 6.48 21.89
N PHE A 121 18.34 6.37 22.82
CA PHE A 121 17.26 5.38 22.77
C PHE A 121 15.86 6.02 22.88
N PRO A 122 15.48 6.97 22.00
CA PRO A 122 14.14 7.53 22.05
C PRO A 122 13.10 6.57 21.46
N LEU A 123 11.89 6.61 22.00
CA LEU A 123 10.72 5.96 21.42
C LEU A 123 10.13 6.85 20.34
N HIS A 124 10.27 6.44 19.09
CA HIS A 124 9.58 7.09 17.99
C HIS A 124 8.16 6.55 17.91
N LEU A 125 7.16 7.36 18.20
CA LEU A 125 5.74 7.02 18.09
C LEU A 125 5.12 7.69 16.88
N ARG A 126 4.44 6.90 16.05
CA ARG A 126 3.71 7.47 14.91
C ARG A 126 2.28 7.73 15.37
N HIS A 127 1.93 8.99 15.50
CA HIS A 127 0.57 9.42 15.81
C HIS A 127 0.06 10.26 14.64
N SER A 128 -1.01 9.81 13.99
CA SER A 128 -1.53 10.39 12.74
C SER A 128 -0.49 10.43 11.59
N THR A 129 -0.36 11.55 10.89
CA THR A 129 0.59 11.79 9.80
C THR A 129 2.01 12.10 10.31
N GLN A 130 2.25 12.13 11.63
CA GLN A 130 3.50 12.57 12.22
C GLN A 130 4.19 11.47 13.06
N THR A 131 5.53 11.53 13.10
CA THR A 131 6.34 10.69 13.99
C THR A 131 6.85 11.58 15.11
N GLU A 132 6.28 11.42 16.30
CA GLU A 132 6.72 12.07 17.53
C GLU A 132 7.83 11.25 18.19
N THR A 133 8.73 11.92 18.90
CA THR A 133 9.90 11.30 19.52
C THR A 133 9.83 11.49 21.02
N PHE A 134 9.58 10.41 21.75
CA PHE A 134 9.46 10.39 23.20
C PHE A 134 10.82 10.00 23.80
N SER A 135 11.37 10.90 24.61
CA SER A 135 12.65 10.74 25.32
C SER A 135 12.40 10.81 26.81
N VAL A 136 13.10 9.97 27.58
CA VAL A 136 13.03 9.97 29.06
C VAL A 136 14.00 10.97 29.69
N THR A 137 14.49 11.94 28.91
CA THR A 137 15.51 12.89 29.36
C THR A 137 15.00 13.82 30.45
N ASP A 138 13.73 14.23 30.39
CA ASP A 138 13.10 15.06 31.43
C ASP A 138 13.02 14.37 32.80
N VAL A 139 13.00 13.03 32.83
CA VAL A 139 13.09 12.26 34.09
C VAL A 139 14.41 12.54 34.79
N ILE A 140 15.50 12.51 34.03
CA ILE A 140 16.87 12.72 34.53
C ILE A 140 17.01 14.16 35.02
N TRP A 141 16.50 15.12 34.25
CA TRP A 141 16.63 16.53 34.63
C TRP A 141 15.72 16.91 35.78
N THR A 142 14.49 16.40 35.85
CA THR A 142 13.61 16.58 37.02
C THR A 142 14.25 16.03 38.29
N THR A 143 14.86 14.84 38.20
CA THR A 143 15.64 14.25 39.30
C THR A 143 16.83 15.14 39.66
N GLY A 144 17.52 15.67 38.64
CA GLY A 144 18.65 16.58 38.79
C GLY A 144 18.28 17.90 39.47
N VAL A 145 17.12 18.49 39.19
CA VAL A 145 16.65 19.71 39.87
C VAL A 145 16.50 19.48 41.38
N LEU A 146 16.11 18.27 41.79
CA LEU A 146 15.91 17.92 43.20
C LEU A 146 17.20 17.53 43.94
N LEU A 147 18.16 16.90 43.24
CA LEU A 147 19.32 16.26 43.89
C LEU A 147 20.67 16.93 43.57
N ALA A 148 20.79 17.59 42.42
CA ALA A 148 22.06 18.15 41.96
C ALA A 148 22.15 19.65 42.26
N SER A 149 23.38 20.16 42.31
CA SER A 149 23.58 21.60 42.36
C SER A 149 23.26 22.23 41.01
N ALA A 150 22.75 23.45 41.03
CA ALA A 150 22.48 24.28 39.85
C ALA A 150 23.55 24.22 38.76
N SER A 151 24.78 24.51 39.18
CA SER A 151 25.92 24.59 38.29
C SER A 151 26.22 23.21 37.69
N SER A 152 26.20 22.14 38.48
CA SER A 152 26.44 20.78 37.98
C SER A 152 25.33 20.30 37.04
N LEU A 153 24.06 20.61 37.33
CA LEU A 153 22.93 20.29 36.45
C LEU A 153 23.03 21.03 35.11
N LEU A 154 23.16 22.36 35.11
CA LEU A 154 23.16 23.16 33.89
C LEU A 154 24.35 22.82 32.98
N MET A 155 25.53 22.57 33.56
CA MET A 155 26.69 22.10 32.80
C MET A 155 26.47 20.69 32.24
N ALA A 156 25.86 19.79 33.01
CA ALA A 156 25.57 18.44 32.54
C ALA A 156 24.51 18.42 31.43
N VAL A 157 23.49 19.28 31.48
CA VAL A 157 22.54 19.48 30.38
C VAL A 157 23.26 19.96 29.12
N ALA A 158 24.07 21.02 29.24
CA ALA A 158 24.81 21.57 28.10
C ALA A 158 25.70 20.53 27.42
N VAL A 159 26.53 19.84 28.22
CA VAL A 159 27.49 18.84 27.72
C VAL A 159 26.76 17.58 27.24
N GLY A 160 25.76 17.09 27.98
CA GLY A 160 25.00 15.89 27.65
C GLY A 160 24.26 16.02 26.32
N VAL A 161 23.56 17.14 26.11
CA VAL A 161 22.87 17.43 24.85
C VAL A 161 23.86 17.62 23.70
N LEU A 162 24.95 18.36 23.93
CA LEU A 162 25.98 18.57 22.91
C LEU A 162 26.59 17.24 22.46
N LEU A 163 27.01 16.40 23.40
CA LEU A 163 27.59 15.09 23.12
C LEU A 163 26.59 14.16 22.43
N SER A 164 25.36 14.06 22.94
CA SER A 164 24.35 13.16 22.37
C SER A 164 24.03 13.54 20.93
N GLN A 165 23.85 14.82 20.64
CA GLN A 165 23.52 15.29 19.30
C GLN A 165 24.71 15.23 18.34
N THR A 166 25.94 15.38 18.85
CA THR A 166 27.16 15.18 18.07
C THR A 166 27.33 13.70 17.69
N VAL A 167 27.10 12.77 18.63
CA VAL A 167 27.13 11.32 18.35
C VAL A 167 26.07 10.94 17.32
N ARG A 168 24.89 11.58 17.37
CA ARG A 168 23.81 11.42 16.37
C ARG A 168 24.07 12.14 15.05
N ARG A 169 25.23 12.81 14.89
CA ARG A 169 25.68 13.52 13.68
C ARG A 169 24.68 14.57 13.18
N LEU A 170 24.04 15.29 14.10
CA LEU A 170 23.10 16.35 13.73
C LEU A 170 23.83 17.58 13.15
N PRO A 171 23.17 18.36 12.27
CA PRO A 171 23.73 19.60 11.73
C PRO A 171 24.07 20.62 12.83
N LEU A 172 25.22 21.28 12.73
CA LEU A 172 25.73 22.21 13.76
C LEU A 172 24.71 23.29 14.18
N ARG A 173 23.97 23.85 13.21
CA ARG A 173 22.91 24.85 13.50
C ARG A 173 21.83 24.31 14.43
N LYS A 174 21.46 23.04 14.28
CA LYS A 174 20.44 22.39 15.10
C LYS A 174 20.98 22.08 16.50
N ILE A 175 22.23 21.62 16.57
CA ILE A 175 22.92 21.39 17.84
C ILE A 175 23.00 22.70 18.64
N ALA A 176 23.47 23.77 18.01
CA ALA A 176 23.60 25.08 18.65
C ALA A 176 22.25 25.60 19.17
N PHE A 177 21.18 25.50 18.37
CA PHE A 177 19.84 25.88 18.81
C PHE A 177 19.37 25.03 19.98
N ASN A 178 19.44 23.71 19.86
CA ASN A 178 18.94 22.79 20.87
C ASN A 178 19.68 22.94 22.21
N VAL A 179 21.02 22.98 22.18
CA VAL A 179 21.82 23.19 23.40
C VAL A 179 21.45 24.53 24.03
N GLY A 180 21.32 25.59 23.22
CA GLY A 180 20.88 26.91 23.67
C GLY A 180 19.51 26.88 24.36
N GLN A 181 18.54 26.25 23.71
CA GLN A 181 17.17 26.10 24.16
C GLN A 181 17.11 25.33 25.48
N PHE A 182 17.68 24.13 25.55
CA PHE A 182 17.60 23.29 26.74
C PHE A 182 18.29 23.91 27.94
N VAL A 183 19.47 24.51 27.75
CA VAL A 183 20.19 25.20 28.84
C VAL A 183 19.39 26.40 29.34
N THR A 184 18.82 27.20 28.44
CA THR A 184 18.04 28.39 28.80
C THR A 184 16.75 28.01 29.51
N ALA A 185 16.00 27.04 28.98
CA ALA A 185 14.76 26.55 29.59
C ALA A 185 15.02 25.93 30.97
N MET A 186 16.08 25.13 31.10
CA MET A 186 16.49 24.55 32.37
C MET A 186 16.89 25.62 33.38
N TRP A 187 17.65 26.63 32.97
CA TRP A 187 18.04 27.73 33.86
C TRP A 187 16.84 28.52 34.38
N VAL A 188 15.84 28.77 33.53
CA VAL A 188 14.59 29.41 33.93
C VAL A 188 13.86 28.55 34.97
N ALA A 189 13.69 27.25 34.71
CA ALA A 189 13.03 26.32 35.62
C ALA A 189 13.76 26.21 36.97
N GLU A 190 15.08 26.08 36.91
CA GLU A 190 15.95 25.91 38.06
C GLU A 190 16.04 27.19 38.92
N THR A 191 15.91 28.36 38.30
CA THR A 191 15.72 29.65 39.00
C THR A 191 14.37 29.68 39.71
N VAL A 192 13.28 29.32 39.02
CA VAL A 192 11.94 29.31 39.62
C VAL A 192 11.84 28.31 40.78
N PHE A 193 12.40 27.11 40.62
CA PHE A 193 12.42 26.11 41.68
C PHE A 193 13.04 26.66 42.97
N ARG A 194 14.15 27.39 42.88
CA ARG A 194 14.85 27.97 44.03
C ARG A 194 14.17 29.18 44.66
N LEU A 195 13.27 29.84 43.93
CA LEU A 195 12.44 30.91 44.47
C LEU A 195 11.27 30.35 45.29
N ILE A 196 10.89 29.09 45.08
CA ILE A 196 9.79 28.44 45.82
C ILE A 196 10.38 27.77 47.07
N PRO A 197 9.86 28.05 48.27
CA PRO A 197 10.32 27.38 49.49
C PRO A 197 10.18 25.86 49.40
N HIS A 198 11.28 25.14 49.60
CA HIS A 198 11.33 23.69 49.54
C HIS A 198 12.22 23.12 50.66
N SER A 199 11.94 21.89 51.09
CA SER A 199 12.59 21.26 52.26
C SER A 199 13.26 19.92 51.94
N GLY A 200 13.50 19.65 50.64
CA GLY A 200 14.14 18.43 50.15
C GLY A 200 13.17 17.45 49.48
N PRO A 201 13.69 16.35 48.88
CA PRO A 201 12.94 15.50 47.96
C PRO A 201 11.76 14.75 48.59
N LEU A 202 11.73 14.55 49.90
CA LEU A 202 10.68 13.79 50.59
C LEU A 202 9.43 14.62 50.92
N HIS A 203 9.48 15.94 50.76
CA HIS A 203 8.38 16.82 51.15
C HIS A 203 7.43 17.10 49.97
N PRO A 204 6.10 16.96 50.15
CA PRO A 204 5.12 17.21 49.08
C PRO A 204 5.15 18.64 48.52
N SER A 205 5.51 19.64 49.33
CA SER A 205 5.68 21.02 48.86
C SER A 205 6.80 21.15 47.82
N THR A 206 7.88 20.37 47.99
CA THR A 206 8.98 20.29 47.01
C THR A 206 8.52 19.66 45.70
N TRP A 207 7.60 18.68 45.74
CA TRP A 207 7.03 18.05 44.54
C TRP A 207 6.20 19.05 43.73
N ALA A 208 5.40 19.87 44.42
CA ALA A 208 4.66 20.95 43.77
C ALA A 208 5.61 22.01 43.16
N ALA A 209 6.67 22.37 43.89
CA ALA A 209 7.68 23.32 43.42
C ALA A 209 8.39 22.85 42.15
N VAL A 210 8.90 21.61 42.13
CA VAL A 210 9.59 21.06 40.95
C VAL A 210 8.62 20.82 39.79
N THR A 211 7.37 20.46 40.06
CA THR A 211 6.34 20.33 39.01
C THR A 211 6.08 21.68 38.34
N ALA A 212 5.96 22.76 39.11
CA ALA A 212 5.80 24.11 38.57
C ALA A 212 7.02 24.54 37.74
N ALA A 213 8.22 24.30 38.26
CA ALA A 213 9.48 24.58 37.56
C ALA A 213 9.61 23.82 36.23
N MET A 214 9.39 22.50 36.25
CA MET A 214 9.50 21.67 35.04
C MET A 214 8.36 21.91 34.05
N SER A 215 7.17 22.35 34.51
CA SER A 215 6.11 22.83 33.62
C SER A 215 6.54 24.08 32.87
N LEU A 216 7.27 24.99 33.53
CA LEU A 216 7.83 26.17 32.87
C LEU A 216 8.95 25.78 31.89
N ASN A 217 9.81 24.81 32.24
CA ASN A 217 10.78 24.23 31.30
C ASN A 217 10.07 23.75 30.02
N PHE A 218 9.01 22.96 30.17
CA PHE A 218 8.20 22.46 29.06
C PHE A 218 7.64 23.59 28.18
N VAL A 219 7.00 24.59 28.79
CA VAL A 219 6.40 25.72 28.05
C VAL A 219 7.46 26.51 27.27
N VAL A 220 8.61 26.78 27.87
CA VAL A 220 9.71 27.50 27.19
C VAL A 220 10.27 26.65 26.05
N ASN A 221 10.51 25.36 26.31
CA ASN A 221 11.09 24.43 25.34
C ASN A 221 10.18 24.25 24.11
N GLU A 222 8.92 23.87 24.33
CA GLU A 222 7.95 23.67 23.25
C GLU A 222 7.60 24.97 22.54
N GLY A 223 7.52 26.09 23.28
CA GLY A 223 7.27 27.40 22.71
C GLY A 223 8.38 27.83 21.73
N LEU A 224 9.65 27.60 22.08
CA LEU A 224 10.79 27.92 21.21
C LEU A 224 10.81 27.04 19.95
N VAL A 225 10.54 25.74 20.08
CA VAL A 225 10.44 24.82 18.92
C VAL A 225 9.30 25.25 18.01
N ALA A 226 8.10 25.47 18.56
CA ALA A 226 6.93 25.87 17.78
C ALA A 226 7.14 27.22 17.08
N LEU A 227 7.88 28.15 17.70
CA LEU A 227 8.23 29.44 17.10
C LEU A 227 9.17 29.27 15.90
N VAL A 228 10.20 28.42 16.02
CA VAL A 228 11.11 28.12 14.90
C VAL A 228 10.35 27.48 13.73
N ILE A 229 9.52 26.47 14.00
CA ILE A 229 8.71 25.79 12.98
C ILE A 229 7.74 26.78 12.32
N SER A 230 7.08 27.64 13.11
CA SER A 230 6.16 28.66 12.62
C SER A 230 6.82 29.60 11.61
N PHE A 231 8.04 30.06 11.89
CA PHE A 231 8.78 30.92 10.96
C PHE A 231 9.31 30.18 9.73
N MET A 232 9.58 28.88 9.83
CA MET A 232 10.05 28.08 8.71
C MET A 232 8.92 27.65 7.77
N GLU A 233 7.77 27.26 8.32
CA GLU A 233 6.64 26.73 7.57
C GLU A 233 5.58 27.80 7.24
N HIS A 234 5.73 29.02 7.79
CA HIS A 234 4.77 30.11 7.69
C HIS A 234 3.37 29.77 8.24
N GLU A 235 3.30 28.77 9.13
CA GLU A 235 2.09 28.37 9.86
C GLU A 235 2.01 29.10 11.20
N PRO A 236 0.82 29.43 11.72
CA PRO A 236 0.70 30.11 13.00
C PRO A 236 1.06 29.17 14.15
N VAL A 237 1.86 29.65 15.12
CA VAL A 237 2.31 28.89 16.31
C VAL A 237 1.18 28.12 17.00
N ARG A 238 -0.01 28.72 17.09
CA ARG A 238 -1.19 28.08 17.73
C ARG A 238 -1.61 26.77 17.05
N SER A 239 -1.41 26.65 15.74
CA SER A 239 -1.77 25.45 14.99
C SER A 239 -0.76 24.35 15.29
N ILE A 240 0.53 24.68 15.21
CA ILE A 240 1.64 23.77 15.50
C ILE A 240 1.51 23.20 16.92
N VAL A 241 1.27 24.07 17.91
CA VAL A 241 1.10 23.65 19.30
C VAL A 241 -0.14 22.77 19.45
N ARG A 242 -1.30 23.18 18.93
CA ARG A 242 -2.56 22.43 19.11
C ARG A 242 -2.48 20.99 18.59
N ASP A 243 -1.74 20.77 17.52
CA ASP A 243 -1.65 19.47 16.86
C ASP A 243 -0.87 18.41 17.68
N SER A 244 0.11 18.82 18.50
CA SER A 244 0.94 17.90 19.31
C SER A 244 0.73 18.02 20.83
N LEU A 245 0.15 19.13 21.31
CA LEU A 245 0.09 19.49 22.74
C LEU A 245 -0.50 18.40 23.64
N GLY A 246 -1.50 17.65 23.17
CA GLY A 246 -2.17 16.63 23.99
C GLY A 246 -1.23 15.52 24.44
N LEU A 247 -0.44 14.96 23.50
CA LEU A 247 0.53 13.91 23.79
C LEU A 247 1.76 14.46 24.52
N ASP A 248 2.22 15.65 24.13
CA ASP A 248 3.37 16.32 24.74
C ASP A 248 3.12 16.64 26.24
N ILE A 249 1.92 17.12 26.59
CA ILE A 249 1.55 17.37 28.00
C ILE A 249 1.51 16.06 28.78
N LEU A 250 0.89 15.01 28.23
CA LEU A 250 0.78 13.73 28.92
C LEU A 250 2.17 13.14 29.20
N HIS A 251 3.07 13.26 28.23
CA HIS A 251 4.46 12.86 28.35
C HIS A 251 5.22 13.68 29.41
N ALA A 252 5.07 15.00 29.39
CA ALA A 252 5.70 15.88 30.38
C ALA A 252 5.24 15.54 31.80
N ILE A 253 3.94 15.36 32.03
CA ILE A 253 3.38 14.96 33.34
C ILE A 253 3.99 13.62 33.79
N GLY A 254 4.03 12.63 32.89
CA GLY A 254 4.61 11.32 33.18
C GLY A 254 6.09 11.40 33.57
N ASN A 255 6.90 12.12 32.79
CA ASN A 255 8.33 12.26 33.04
C ASN A 255 8.63 13.03 34.34
N ILE A 256 7.88 14.09 34.63
CA ILE A 256 8.02 14.84 35.88
C ILE A 256 7.70 13.94 37.06
N ALA A 257 6.60 13.18 37.01
CA ALA A 257 6.22 12.27 38.08
C ALA A 257 7.27 11.16 38.29
N ILE A 258 7.80 10.56 37.21
CA ILE A 258 8.86 9.55 37.29
C ILE A 258 10.15 10.17 37.86
N GLY A 259 10.51 11.39 37.47
CA GLY A 259 11.69 12.08 37.98
C GLY A 259 11.60 12.40 39.47
N ILE A 260 10.44 12.89 39.93
CA ILE A 260 10.15 13.08 41.37
C ILE A 260 10.27 11.75 42.12
N THR A 261 9.67 10.69 41.57
CA THR A 261 9.74 9.35 42.16
C THR A 261 11.19 8.86 42.25
N GLY A 262 11.99 9.07 41.21
CA GLY A 262 13.41 8.74 41.18
C GLY A 262 14.21 9.48 42.25
N ALA A 263 13.93 10.77 42.46
CA ALA A 263 14.57 11.56 43.50
C ALA A 263 14.18 11.12 44.92
N VAL A 264 12.90 10.82 45.15
CA VAL A 264 12.42 10.27 46.43
C VAL A 264 13.09 8.92 46.71
N MET A 265 13.16 8.04 45.72
CA MET A 265 13.83 6.75 45.86
C MET A 265 15.32 6.90 46.13
N TRP A 266 16.00 7.84 45.47
CA TRP A 266 17.41 8.11 45.71
C TRP A 266 17.68 8.54 47.16
N GLU A 267 16.82 9.39 47.71
CA GLU A 267 16.95 9.87 49.09
C GLU A 267 16.68 8.76 50.12
N LEU A 268 15.70 7.89 49.86
CA LEU A 268 15.36 6.77 50.77
C LEU A 268 16.38 5.63 50.67
N THR A 269 16.59 5.12 49.46
CA THR A 269 17.43 3.95 49.16
C THR A 269 17.92 4.04 47.71
N PRO A 270 19.15 4.52 47.43
CA PRO A 270 19.65 4.68 46.06
C PRO A 270 19.55 3.41 45.18
N ALA A 271 19.72 2.23 45.78
CA ALA A 271 19.56 0.95 45.07
C ALA A 271 18.12 0.73 44.55
N GLY A 272 17.11 1.36 45.16
CA GLY A 272 15.71 1.32 44.72
C GLY A 272 15.49 1.92 43.33
N VAL A 273 16.29 2.92 42.93
CA VAL A 273 16.22 3.50 41.58
C VAL A 273 16.55 2.47 40.51
N VAL A 274 17.55 1.61 40.76
CA VAL A 274 17.91 0.51 39.83
C VAL A 274 16.76 -0.49 39.73
N ILE A 275 16.13 -0.86 40.85
CA ILE A 275 15.00 -1.78 40.87
C ILE A 275 13.80 -1.18 40.12
N ALA A 276 13.49 0.09 40.32
CA ALA A 276 12.41 0.78 39.63
C ALA A 276 12.68 0.98 38.12
N ALA A 277 13.94 1.09 37.72
CA ALA A 277 14.33 1.19 36.31
C ALA A 277 14.08 -0.13 35.54
N VAL A 278 14.16 -1.30 36.18
CA VAL A 278 13.95 -2.61 35.53
C VAL A 278 12.56 -2.73 34.86
N PRO A 279 11.42 -2.56 35.56
CA PRO A 279 10.10 -2.66 34.94
C PRO A 279 9.86 -1.59 33.88
N MET A 280 10.41 -0.38 34.07
CA MET A 280 10.35 0.69 33.06
C MET A 280 11.11 0.31 31.78
N MET A 281 12.32 -0.26 31.93
CA MET A 281 13.13 -0.75 30.81
C MET A 281 12.45 -1.93 30.10
N LEU A 282 11.89 -2.89 30.84
CA LEU A 282 11.15 -4.01 30.26
C LEU A 282 9.91 -3.53 29.50
N SER A 283 9.17 -2.57 30.05
CA SER A 283 8.02 -1.94 29.37
C SER A 283 8.45 -1.21 28.11
N TYR A 284 9.55 -0.45 28.16
CA TYR A 284 10.15 0.19 26.99
C TYR A 284 10.53 -0.84 25.92
N LEU A 285 11.22 -1.93 26.29
CA LEU A 285 11.65 -2.96 25.33
C LEU A 285 10.47 -3.70 24.71
N ALA A 286 9.46 -4.04 25.52
CA ALA A 286 8.23 -4.67 25.05
C ALA A 286 7.48 -3.76 24.06
N TYR A 287 7.34 -2.48 24.41
CA TYR A 287 6.67 -1.51 23.57
C TYR A 287 7.44 -1.22 22.29
N ALA A 288 8.75 -0.99 22.38
CA ALA A 288 9.62 -0.79 21.22
C ALA A 288 9.60 -1.98 20.27
N ARG A 289 9.53 -3.21 20.79
CA ARG A 289 9.38 -4.43 19.97
C ARG A 289 7.99 -4.49 19.33
N SER A 290 6.93 -4.21 20.08
CA SER A 290 5.56 -4.21 19.57
C SER A 290 5.39 -3.18 18.43
N LEU A 291 5.93 -1.97 18.61
CA LEU A 291 5.82 -0.90 17.63
C LEU A 291 6.61 -1.20 16.36
N ARG A 292 7.77 -1.86 16.46
CA ARG A 292 8.48 -2.39 15.28
C ARG A 292 7.64 -3.40 14.52
N ASN A 293 6.99 -4.33 15.23
CA ASN A 293 6.13 -5.34 14.62
C ASN A 293 4.90 -4.70 13.94
N LEU A 294 4.32 -3.65 14.52
CA LEU A 294 3.20 -2.92 13.90
C LEU A 294 3.64 -2.22 12.61
N ARG A 295 4.79 -1.55 12.61
CA ARG A 295 5.34 -0.92 11.40
C ARG A 295 5.63 -1.93 10.30
N GLU A 296 6.13 -3.11 10.66
CA GLU A 296 6.34 -4.20 9.72
C GLU A 296 5.00 -4.63 9.11
N ARG A 297 3.95 -4.81 9.92
CA ARG A 297 2.60 -5.14 9.42
C ARG A 297 2.03 -4.08 8.49
N ASP A 298 2.08 -2.80 8.87
CA ASP A 298 1.57 -1.69 8.05
C ASP A 298 2.31 -1.61 6.71
N ARG A 299 3.64 -1.69 6.74
CA ARG A 299 4.46 -1.73 5.51
C ARG A 299 4.06 -2.90 4.61
N MET A 300 3.85 -4.08 5.19
CA MET A 300 3.44 -5.27 4.44
C MET A 300 2.04 -5.10 3.83
N HIS A 301 1.12 -4.41 4.50
CA HIS A 301 -0.21 -4.11 3.99
C HIS A 301 -0.18 -3.11 2.81
N ASP A 302 0.60 -2.04 2.93
CA ASP A 302 0.77 -1.06 1.84
C ASP A 302 1.40 -1.71 0.60
N LEU A 303 2.44 -2.52 0.82
CA LEU A 303 3.10 -3.26 -0.25
C LEU A 303 2.16 -4.30 -0.89
N TYR A 304 1.36 -5.00 -0.10
CA TYR A 304 0.33 -5.91 -0.61
C TYR A 304 -0.64 -5.19 -1.55
N ARG A 305 -1.16 -4.02 -1.13
CA ARG A 305 -2.08 -3.23 -1.94
C ARG A 305 -1.44 -2.77 -3.25
N ALA A 306 -0.18 -2.34 -3.21
CA ALA A 306 0.58 -2.03 -4.43
C ALA A 306 0.73 -3.25 -5.35
N GLY A 307 0.93 -4.44 -4.77
CA GLY A 307 0.91 -5.71 -5.49
C GLY A 307 -0.41 -5.96 -6.22
N GLN A 308 -1.54 -5.72 -5.56
CA GLN A 308 -2.88 -5.89 -6.16
C GLN A 308 -3.13 -4.98 -7.36
N VAL A 309 -2.78 -3.69 -7.25
CA VAL A 309 -2.95 -2.73 -8.35
C VAL A 309 -2.10 -3.11 -9.56
N LEU A 310 -0.86 -3.57 -9.33
CA LEU A 310 -0.03 -4.07 -10.44
C LEU A 310 -0.60 -5.35 -11.05
N LEU A 311 -1.20 -6.22 -10.24
CA LEU A 311 -1.89 -7.43 -10.68
C LEU A 311 -3.11 -7.14 -11.57
N GLU A 312 -3.86 -6.06 -11.32
CA GLU A 312 -4.94 -5.61 -12.21
C GLU A 312 -4.40 -5.18 -13.57
N ARG A 313 -3.26 -4.49 -13.60
CA ARG A 313 -2.62 -4.11 -14.87
C ARG A 313 -2.17 -5.32 -15.71
N LEU A 314 -1.78 -6.44 -15.06
CA LEU A 314 -1.45 -7.68 -15.75
C LEU A 314 -2.60 -8.23 -16.61
N GLU A 315 -3.87 -7.94 -16.27
CA GLU A 315 -5.03 -8.37 -17.06
C GLU A 315 -5.06 -7.75 -18.46
N THR A 316 -4.45 -6.58 -18.63
CA THR A 316 -4.55 -5.79 -19.86
C THR A 316 -3.33 -5.91 -20.78
N GLU A 317 -2.13 -6.09 -20.23
CA GLU A 317 -0.87 -6.03 -21.00
C GLU A 317 -0.10 -7.37 -21.07
N GLU A 318 -0.53 -8.43 -20.35
CA GLU A 318 0.18 -9.73 -20.22
C GLU A 318 1.68 -9.63 -19.81
N ASP A 319 2.11 -8.51 -19.20
CA ASP A 319 3.51 -8.27 -18.83
C ASP A 319 3.76 -8.43 -17.32
N PHE A 320 4.32 -9.58 -16.91
CA PHE A 320 4.64 -9.87 -15.51
C PHE A 320 5.81 -9.05 -14.92
N ARG A 321 6.59 -8.31 -15.72
CA ARG A 321 7.79 -7.63 -15.24
C ARG A 321 7.55 -6.65 -14.10
N PRO A 322 6.58 -5.70 -14.17
CA PRO A 322 6.40 -4.70 -13.12
C PRO A 322 6.00 -5.34 -11.80
N PHE A 323 5.16 -6.38 -11.87
CA PHE A 323 4.74 -7.18 -10.73
C PHE A 323 5.94 -7.92 -10.10
N LEU A 324 6.74 -8.65 -10.89
CA LEU A 324 7.91 -9.38 -10.39
C LEU A 324 8.97 -8.45 -9.80
N GLN A 325 9.20 -7.28 -10.40
CA GLN A 325 10.09 -6.27 -9.84
C GLN A 325 9.58 -5.73 -8.51
N LEU A 326 8.26 -5.55 -8.36
CA LEU A 326 7.68 -5.16 -7.09
C LEU A 326 7.83 -6.27 -6.05
N VAL A 327 7.50 -7.52 -6.37
CA VAL A 327 7.66 -8.67 -5.45
C VAL A 327 9.12 -8.80 -4.98
N ALA A 328 10.09 -8.66 -5.89
CA ALA A 328 11.50 -8.67 -5.53
C ALA A 328 11.87 -7.54 -4.55
N ARG A 329 11.40 -6.31 -4.79
CA ARG A 329 11.60 -5.17 -3.87
C ARG A 329 10.88 -5.36 -2.53
N MET A 330 9.69 -5.95 -2.53
CA MET A 330 8.88 -6.18 -1.34
C MET A 330 9.54 -7.15 -0.37
N LEU A 331 10.16 -8.20 -0.90
CA LEU A 331 10.76 -9.28 -0.13
C LEU A 331 12.28 -9.13 0.07
N ASP A 332 12.84 -7.96 -0.31
CA ASP A 332 14.28 -7.70 -0.36
C ASP A 332 15.04 -8.86 -1.02
N ALA A 333 14.50 -9.30 -2.17
CA ALA A 333 15.00 -10.41 -2.93
C ALA A 333 15.85 -9.91 -4.11
N THR A 334 16.91 -10.67 -4.41
CA THR A 334 17.79 -10.43 -5.57
C THR A 334 17.06 -10.56 -6.89
N ALA A 335 16.02 -11.40 -6.95
CA ALA A 335 15.12 -11.53 -8.08
C ALA A 335 13.81 -12.20 -7.64
N ALA A 336 12.77 -12.02 -8.44
CA ALA A 336 11.54 -12.80 -8.38
C ALA A 336 11.20 -13.35 -9.77
N GLU A 337 10.64 -14.55 -9.81
CA GLU A 337 10.24 -15.26 -11.02
C GLU A 337 8.86 -15.89 -10.78
N ILE A 338 8.05 -15.98 -11.84
CA ILE A 338 6.80 -16.73 -11.82
C ILE A 338 6.91 -17.88 -12.82
N VAL A 339 6.60 -19.07 -12.34
CA VAL A 339 6.58 -20.30 -13.14
C VAL A 339 5.12 -20.66 -13.36
N ILE A 340 4.70 -20.74 -14.62
CA ILE A 340 3.35 -21.16 -15.01
C ILE A 340 3.47 -22.47 -15.80
N VAL A 341 2.71 -23.49 -15.40
CA VAL A 341 2.67 -24.79 -16.07
C VAL A 341 1.40 -24.86 -16.93
N ARG A 342 1.56 -24.99 -18.25
CA ARG A 342 0.47 -25.18 -19.22
C ARG A 342 0.81 -26.33 -20.17
N ASP A 343 -0.13 -27.25 -20.37
CA ASP A 343 -0.03 -28.35 -21.35
C ASP A 343 1.29 -29.15 -21.29
N GLY A 344 1.81 -29.38 -20.07
CA GLY A 344 3.06 -30.12 -19.85
C GLY A 344 4.36 -29.32 -20.02
N HIS A 345 4.28 -28.04 -20.37
CA HIS A 345 5.40 -27.11 -20.47
C HIS A 345 5.41 -26.09 -19.32
N ALA A 346 6.59 -25.74 -18.81
CA ALA A 346 6.74 -24.65 -17.84
C ALA A 346 7.26 -23.38 -18.52
N LEU A 347 6.50 -22.31 -18.38
CA LEU A 347 6.85 -20.96 -18.78
C LEU A 347 7.38 -20.22 -17.55
N VAL A 348 8.65 -19.83 -17.60
CA VAL A 348 9.28 -19.03 -16.54
C VAL A 348 9.34 -17.59 -17.00
N HIS A 349 8.64 -16.70 -16.31
CA HIS A 349 8.75 -15.25 -16.51
C HIS A 349 9.63 -14.67 -15.42
N ASP A 350 10.65 -13.91 -15.82
CA ASP A 350 11.52 -13.20 -14.91
C ASP A 350 11.27 -11.67 -14.92
N ALA A 351 11.85 -10.99 -13.93
CA ALA A 351 11.76 -9.53 -13.81
C ALA A 351 12.45 -8.74 -14.95
N SER A 352 13.20 -9.41 -15.85
CA SER A 352 13.81 -8.81 -17.04
C SER A 352 12.92 -8.90 -18.28
N GLY A 353 11.85 -9.70 -18.21
CA GLY A 353 10.93 -9.97 -19.33
C GLY A 353 11.35 -11.13 -20.19
N THR A 354 12.36 -11.88 -19.79
CA THR A 354 12.78 -13.07 -20.52
C THR A 354 11.81 -14.19 -20.17
N VAL A 355 11.07 -14.67 -21.17
CA VAL A 355 10.26 -15.89 -21.05
C VAL A 355 11.14 -17.06 -21.45
N SER A 356 11.43 -17.95 -20.50
CA SER A 356 12.17 -19.18 -20.76
C SER A 356 11.23 -20.36 -20.70
N VAL A 357 11.19 -21.16 -21.78
CA VAL A 357 10.47 -22.44 -21.80
C VAL A 357 11.42 -23.50 -21.24
N ALA A 358 11.04 -24.14 -20.15
CA ALA A 358 11.77 -25.29 -19.63
C ALA A 358 11.08 -26.59 -20.10
N PRO A 359 11.81 -27.52 -20.76
CA PRO A 359 11.26 -28.80 -21.16
C PRO A 359 11.00 -29.69 -19.96
N GLN A 360 10.04 -30.62 -20.11
CA GLN A 360 9.61 -31.55 -19.07
C GLN A 360 10.81 -32.35 -18.50
N PRO A 361 11.10 -32.27 -17.18
CA PRO A 361 12.08 -33.16 -16.59
C PRO A 361 11.52 -34.59 -16.63
N THR A 362 12.14 -35.43 -17.45
CA THR A 362 11.79 -36.85 -17.58
C THR A 362 11.96 -37.59 -16.25
N GLY A 363 10.90 -38.19 -15.71
CA GLY A 363 11.00 -39.26 -14.70
C GLY A 363 10.42 -39.02 -13.30
N LEU A 364 9.70 -37.93 -13.03
CA LEU A 364 9.06 -37.71 -11.72
C LEU A 364 7.52 -37.76 -11.83
N SER A 365 6.92 -38.79 -11.24
CA SER A 365 5.47 -38.90 -11.05
C SER A 365 5.05 -38.04 -9.85
N GLY A 366 4.48 -36.87 -10.11
CA GLY A 366 4.06 -35.90 -9.10
C GLY A 366 4.56 -34.51 -9.47
N PHE A 367 3.76 -33.77 -10.25
CA PHE A 367 4.12 -32.44 -10.72
C PHE A 367 4.04 -31.43 -9.57
N THR A 368 5.17 -30.84 -9.19
CA THR A 368 5.19 -29.63 -8.34
C THR A 368 5.99 -28.56 -9.07
N ALA A 369 5.50 -27.32 -9.04
CA ALA A 369 6.17 -26.16 -9.65
C ALA A 369 7.59 -25.90 -9.08
N ASP A 370 7.94 -26.56 -7.98
CA ASP A 370 9.25 -26.60 -7.33
C ASP A 370 10.37 -27.25 -8.19
N GLY A 371 10.02 -28.07 -9.19
CA GLY A 371 10.98 -28.78 -10.05
C GLY A 371 11.63 -27.94 -11.17
N TYR A 372 11.08 -26.77 -11.49
CA TYR A 372 11.56 -25.88 -12.56
C TYR A 372 12.42 -24.70 -12.05
N ARG A 373 12.78 -24.70 -10.77
CA ARG A 373 13.56 -23.63 -10.16
C ARG A 373 14.96 -23.54 -10.78
N ARG A 374 15.30 -22.39 -11.37
CA ARG A 374 16.70 -22.08 -11.69
C ARG A 374 17.48 -21.92 -10.39
N ALA A 375 18.52 -22.73 -10.19
CA ALA A 375 19.48 -22.49 -9.13
C ALA A 375 20.32 -21.25 -9.48
N ARG A 376 20.08 -20.11 -8.81
CA ARG A 376 21.01 -18.98 -8.84
C ARG A 376 22.05 -19.15 -7.74
N SER A 377 23.33 -19.22 -8.11
CA SER A 377 24.43 -19.44 -7.16
C SER A 377 24.43 -18.37 -6.04
N GLY A 378 24.28 -18.80 -4.79
CA GLY A 378 24.42 -17.94 -3.61
C GLY A 378 23.13 -17.31 -3.06
N SER A 379 21.94 -17.72 -3.52
CA SER A 379 20.64 -17.33 -2.96
C SER A 379 19.81 -18.56 -2.57
N ALA A 380 19.16 -18.53 -1.41
CA ALA A 380 18.13 -19.49 -1.04
C ALA A 380 16.85 -19.19 -1.82
N VAL A 381 16.13 -20.24 -2.20
CA VAL A 381 14.88 -20.12 -2.96
C VAL A 381 13.69 -20.19 -2.01
N GLN A 382 12.81 -19.20 -2.10
CA GLN A 382 11.58 -19.12 -1.33
C GLN A 382 10.43 -19.08 -2.31
N ALA A 383 9.47 -20.00 -2.19
CA ALA A 383 8.44 -20.20 -3.20
C ALA A 383 7.05 -20.36 -2.57
N ALA A 384 6.03 -19.87 -3.28
CA ALA A 384 4.63 -20.10 -2.94
C ALA A 384 3.89 -20.66 -4.16
N THR A 385 3.09 -21.70 -3.93
CA THR A 385 2.32 -22.37 -4.97
C THR A 385 1.21 -21.46 -5.49
N ILE A 386 1.08 -21.40 -6.82
CA ILE A 386 -0.03 -20.76 -7.53
C ILE A 386 -1.02 -21.86 -7.89
N GLY A 387 -1.98 -22.11 -7.01
CA GLY A 387 -2.93 -23.20 -7.19
C GLY A 387 -3.50 -23.71 -5.88
N THR A 388 -4.44 -24.64 -6.00
CA THR A 388 -4.99 -25.40 -4.88
C THR A 388 -4.59 -26.86 -5.00
N THR A 389 -4.72 -27.64 -3.93
CA THR A 389 -4.43 -29.08 -3.93
C THR A 389 -5.21 -29.79 -5.05
N GLY A 390 -4.50 -30.31 -6.06
CA GLY A 390 -5.09 -30.96 -7.24
C GLY A 390 -5.26 -30.08 -8.49
N ASP A 391 -4.99 -28.77 -8.39
CA ASP A 391 -5.05 -27.80 -9.49
C ASP A 391 -3.90 -26.79 -9.36
N GLU A 392 -2.67 -27.31 -9.45
CA GLU A 392 -1.45 -26.52 -9.39
C GLU A 392 -1.13 -25.93 -10.75
N MET A 393 -1.24 -24.60 -10.88
CA MET A 393 -0.94 -23.88 -12.12
C MET A 393 0.50 -23.38 -12.18
N GLY A 394 1.21 -23.33 -11.05
CA GLY A 394 2.53 -22.72 -11.03
C GLY A 394 3.10 -22.43 -9.65
N SER A 395 4.13 -21.60 -9.61
CA SER A 395 4.75 -21.10 -8.38
C SER A 395 5.30 -19.69 -8.57
N LEU A 396 5.16 -18.86 -7.53
CA LEU A 396 5.78 -17.56 -7.41
C LEU A 396 7.03 -17.70 -6.55
N VAL A 397 8.19 -17.32 -7.10
CA VAL A 397 9.50 -17.62 -6.55
C VAL A 397 10.27 -16.33 -6.26
N ALA A 398 10.89 -16.24 -5.09
CA ALA A 398 11.78 -15.16 -4.68
C ALA A 398 13.17 -15.71 -4.32
N PHE A 399 14.22 -15.08 -4.84
CA PHE A 399 15.62 -15.47 -4.63
C PHE A 399 16.29 -14.53 -3.64
N ARG A 400 16.63 -15.00 -2.44
CA ARG A 400 17.30 -14.16 -1.42
C ARG A 400 18.20 -14.98 -0.50
N ARG A 401 19.12 -14.33 0.22
CA ARG A 401 20.07 -15.03 1.12
C ARG A 401 19.46 -15.43 2.46
N THR A 402 18.50 -14.66 2.95
CA THR A 402 17.88 -14.84 4.26
C THR A 402 16.50 -15.52 4.13
N PRO A 403 16.10 -16.38 5.08
CA PRO A 403 14.75 -16.95 5.07
C PRO A 403 13.68 -15.86 5.25
N LEU A 404 12.49 -16.07 4.67
CA LEU A 404 11.36 -15.15 4.84
C LEU A 404 10.86 -15.15 6.29
N SER A 405 10.46 -13.99 6.79
CA SER A 405 9.66 -13.87 8.01
C SER A 405 8.27 -14.50 7.82
N SER A 406 7.56 -14.77 8.91
CA SER A 406 6.18 -15.30 8.82
C SER A 406 5.25 -14.35 8.04
N ALA A 407 5.41 -13.04 8.23
CA ALA A 407 4.64 -12.02 7.51
C ALA A 407 4.99 -11.98 6.01
N GLU A 408 6.28 -12.02 5.68
CA GLU A 408 6.75 -12.07 4.29
C GLU A 408 6.28 -13.32 3.56
N ARG A 409 6.28 -14.47 4.24
CA ARG A 409 5.78 -15.73 3.70
C ARG A 409 4.29 -15.68 3.41
N SER A 410 3.48 -15.20 4.37
CA SER A 410 2.04 -15.06 4.17
C SER A 410 1.70 -14.07 3.04
N LEU A 411 2.48 -13.01 2.88
CA LEU A 411 2.35 -12.09 1.75
C LEU A 411 2.60 -12.80 0.41
N LEU A 412 3.72 -13.53 0.30
CA LEU A 412 4.07 -14.26 -0.92
C LEU A 412 2.99 -15.31 -1.29
N GLU A 413 2.47 -16.04 -0.30
CA GLU A 413 1.36 -17.00 -0.46
C GLU A 413 0.05 -16.31 -0.89
N SER A 414 -0.26 -15.14 -0.33
CA SER A 414 -1.46 -14.37 -0.70
C SER A 414 -1.38 -13.84 -2.12
N LEU A 415 -0.21 -13.33 -2.54
CA LEU A 415 0.03 -12.89 -3.91
C LEU A 415 -0.08 -14.05 -4.91
N ALA A 416 0.52 -15.20 -4.60
CA ALA A 416 0.42 -16.41 -5.42
C ALA A 416 -1.05 -16.87 -5.57
N SER A 417 -1.83 -16.79 -4.49
CA SER A 417 -3.26 -17.11 -4.52
C SER A 417 -4.06 -16.15 -5.42
N GLN A 418 -3.74 -14.86 -5.42
CA GLN A 418 -4.39 -13.90 -6.31
C GLN A 418 -4.02 -14.14 -7.77
N VAL A 419 -2.73 -14.39 -8.05
CA VAL A 419 -2.30 -14.78 -9.39
C VAL A 419 -3.07 -16.01 -9.86
N TYR A 420 -3.29 -17.00 -9.00
CA TYR A 420 -4.08 -18.19 -9.33
C TYR A 420 -5.51 -17.83 -9.73
N ILE A 421 -6.23 -17.06 -8.91
CA ILE A 421 -7.61 -16.62 -9.20
C ILE A 421 -7.66 -15.90 -10.56
N LYS A 422 -6.70 -15.02 -10.81
CA LYS A 422 -6.63 -14.21 -12.04
C LYS A 422 -6.33 -15.06 -13.28
N LEU A 423 -5.35 -15.97 -13.22
CA LEU A 423 -5.04 -16.88 -14.33
C LEU A 423 -6.21 -17.83 -14.64
N ARG A 424 -6.95 -18.27 -13.62
CA ARG A 424 -8.17 -19.09 -13.79
C ARG A 424 -9.27 -18.34 -14.54
N HIS A 425 -9.54 -17.09 -14.18
CA HIS A 425 -10.60 -16.30 -14.82
C HIS A 425 -10.34 -16.08 -16.33
N SER A 426 -9.12 -15.74 -16.71
CA SER A 426 -8.75 -15.58 -18.13
C SER A 426 -8.93 -16.88 -18.93
N ALA A 427 -8.51 -18.02 -18.37
CA ALA A 427 -8.61 -19.32 -19.04
C ALA A 427 -10.07 -19.81 -19.22
N VAL A 428 -10.96 -19.53 -18.27
CA VAL A 428 -12.38 -19.92 -18.35
C VAL A 428 -13.11 -19.08 -19.39
N PHE A 429 -12.86 -17.77 -19.45
CA PHE A 429 -13.47 -16.89 -20.43
C PHE A 429 -13.05 -17.24 -21.87
N ALA A 430 -11.76 -17.49 -22.09
CA ALA A 430 -11.23 -17.88 -23.41
C ALA A 430 -11.86 -19.18 -23.94
N ARG A 431 -12.13 -20.17 -23.07
CA ARG A 431 -12.79 -21.43 -23.46
C ARG A 431 -14.24 -21.22 -23.90
N SER A 432 -14.97 -20.29 -23.29
CA SER A 432 -16.35 -20.00 -23.67
C SER A 432 -16.44 -19.44 -25.09
N VAL A 433 -15.59 -18.46 -25.40
CA VAL A 433 -15.55 -17.80 -26.71
C VAL A 433 -15.09 -18.76 -27.82
N ALA A 434 -14.06 -19.58 -27.54
CA ALA A 434 -13.56 -20.55 -28.52
C ALA A 434 -14.61 -21.60 -28.91
N LYS A 435 -15.39 -22.09 -27.94
CA LYS A 435 -16.44 -23.10 -28.18
C LYS A 435 -17.60 -22.56 -29.00
N GLU A 436 -17.97 -21.30 -28.78
CA GLU A 436 -19.01 -20.62 -29.58
C GLU A 436 -18.56 -20.45 -31.04
N GLN A 437 -17.32 -19.99 -31.27
CA GLN A 437 -16.75 -19.84 -32.61
C GLN A 437 -16.60 -21.17 -33.36
N GLU A 438 -16.26 -22.25 -32.66
CA GLU A 438 -16.17 -23.60 -33.24
C GLU A 438 -17.54 -24.10 -33.70
N LEU A 439 -18.59 -23.94 -32.87
CA LEU A 439 -19.95 -24.33 -33.23
C LEU A 439 -20.48 -23.52 -34.42
N THR A 440 -20.25 -22.20 -34.44
CA THR A 440 -20.60 -21.36 -35.59
C THR A 440 -19.88 -21.81 -36.85
N ARG A 441 -18.58 -22.13 -36.77
CA ARG A 441 -17.79 -22.60 -37.91
C ARG A 441 -18.35 -23.92 -38.45
N ILE A 442 -18.61 -24.91 -37.59
CA ILE A 442 -19.17 -26.22 -37.98
C ILE A 442 -20.51 -26.04 -38.70
N ILE A 443 -21.43 -25.25 -38.12
CA ILE A 443 -22.76 -25.00 -38.71
C ILE A 443 -22.65 -24.27 -40.05
N SER A 444 -21.75 -23.29 -40.17
CA SER A 444 -21.55 -22.51 -41.39
C SER A 444 -20.93 -23.32 -42.54
N SER A 445 -20.09 -24.31 -42.24
CA SER A 445 -19.43 -25.17 -43.24
C SER A 445 -20.23 -26.44 -43.60
N SER A 446 -21.37 -26.67 -42.97
CA SER A 446 -22.20 -27.85 -43.25
C SER A 446 -22.68 -27.86 -44.70
N SER A 447 -22.62 -29.03 -45.35
CA SER A 447 -23.26 -29.22 -46.67
C SER A 447 -24.78 -29.33 -46.55
N ASP A 448 -25.28 -29.75 -45.40
CA ASP A 448 -26.71 -29.87 -45.13
C ASP A 448 -27.24 -28.54 -44.58
N GLY A 449 -28.44 -28.16 -45.04
CA GLY A 449 -29.19 -27.01 -44.57
C GLY A 449 -29.64 -27.22 -43.13
N ILE A 450 -29.33 -26.28 -42.24
CA ILE A 450 -29.70 -26.32 -40.84
C ILE A 450 -30.39 -25.01 -40.48
N PHE A 451 -31.57 -25.12 -39.87
CA PHE A 451 -32.26 -23.98 -39.28
C PHE A 451 -32.93 -24.36 -37.97
N VAL A 452 -33.18 -23.37 -37.12
CA VAL A 452 -33.88 -23.52 -35.85
C VAL A 452 -35.10 -22.62 -35.84
N THR A 453 -36.22 -23.09 -35.29
CA THR A 453 -37.39 -22.24 -35.00
C THR A 453 -37.68 -22.21 -33.52
N GLY A 454 -38.09 -21.05 -33.00
CA GLY A 454 -38.53 -20.88 -31.61
C GLY A 454 -39.95 -21.38 -31.36
N GLU A 455 -40.41 -21.23 -30.11
CA GLU A 455 -41.76 -21.60 -29.66
C GLU A 455 -42.87 -20.87 -30.44
N ASP A 456 -42.60 -19.67 -30.92
CA ASP A 456 -43.50 -18.83 -31.71
C ASP A 456 -43.54 -19.20 -33.20
N GLY A 457 -42.80 -20.24 -33.61
CA GLY A 457 -42.71 -20.69 -35.00
C GLY A 457 -41.89 -19.77 -35.91
N ARG A 458 -41.15 -18.78 -35.35
CA ARG A 458 -40.24 -17.92 -36.11
C ARG A 458 -38.85 -18.56 -36.23
N ILE A 459 -38.20 -18.30 -37.36
CA ILE A 459 -36.85 -18.81 -37.64
C ILE A 459 -35.84 -18.03 -36.79
N GLY A 460 -35.09 -18.74 -35.93
CA GLY A 460 -34.04 -18.18 -35.08
C GLY A 460 -32.63 -18.30 -35.67
N SER A 461 -32.39 -19.27 -36.56
CA SER A 461 -31.12 -19.41 -37.27
C SER A 461 -31.31 -19.97 -38.67
N TRP A 462 -30.42 -19.60 -39.59
CA TRP A 462 -30.46 -20.01 -40.99
C TRP A 462 -29.03 -20.15 -41.51
N ASN A 463 -28.56 -21.37 -41.74
CA ASN A 463 -27.16 -21.57 -42.17
C ASN A 463 -26.98 -21.33 -43.69
N PRO A 464 -25.74 -21.14 -44.18
CA PRO A 464 -25.47 -20.89 -45.61
C PRO A 464 -25.92 -22.02 -46.55
N ALA A 465 -26.04 -23.26 -46.07
CA ALA A 465 -26.60 -24.35 -46.86
C ALA A 465 -28.11 -24.18 -47.09
N MET A 466 -28.86 -23.66 -46.11
CA MET A 466 -30.27 -23.32 -46.31
C MET A 466 -30.44 -22.21 -47.34
N GLU A 467 -29.56 -21.20 -47.37
CA GLU A 467 -29.57 -20.17 -48.41
C GLU A 467 -29.38 -20.78 -49.80
N ARG A 468 -28.45 -21.74 -49.95
CA ARG A 468 -28.22 -22.44 -51.22
C ARG A 468 -29.38 -23.33 -51.64
N ILE A 469 -29.99 -24.05 -50.70
CA ILE A 469 -31.08 -24.99 -50.98
C ILE A 469 -32.35 -24.22 -51.37
N THR A 470 -32.66 -23.15 -50.63
CA THR A 470 -33.95 -22.45 -50.69
C THR A 470 -33.93 -21.18 -51.53
N GLY A 471 -32.76 -20.54 -51.68
CA GLY A 471 -32.61 -19.23 -52.32
C GLY A 471 -33.00 -18.03 -51.42
N ALA A 472 -33.33 -18.26 -50.15
CA ALA A 472 -33.60 -17.19 -49.18
C ALA A 472 -32.36 -16.91 -48.32
N SER A 473 -31.92 -15.65 -48.24
CA SER A 473 -30.82 -15.26 -47.36
C SER A 473 -31.23 -15.35 -45.89
N ALA A 474 -30.25 -15.52 -45.01
CA ALA A 474 -30.43 -15.52 -43.57
C ALA A 474 -31.08 -14.22 -43.08
N ASP A 475 -30.67 -13.07 -43.62
CA ASP A 475 -31.26 -11.76 -43.30
C ASP A 475 -32.76 -11.67 -43.62
N ASP A 476 -33.19 -12.38 -44.66
CA ASP A 476 -34.59 -12.42 -45.06
C ASP A 476 -35.41 -13.51 -44.35
N ALA A 477 -34.75 -14.55 -43.83
CA ALA A 477 -35.40 -15.70 -43.23
C ALA A 477 -35.53 -15.56 -41.71
N ILE A 478 -34.48 -15.09 -41.04
CA ILE A 478 -34.43 -14.96 -39.58
C ILE A 478 -35.48 -13.95 -39.10
N GLY A 479 -36.22 -14.32 -38.05
CA GLY A 479 -37.30 -13.54 -37.46
C GLY A 479 -38.64 -13.65 -38.18
N LYS A 480 -38.73 -14.31 -39.35
CA LYS A 480 -40.01 -14.55 -40.04
C LYS A 480 -40.64 -15.89 -39.65
N PRO A 481 -41.98 -16.01 -39.71
CA PRO A 481 -42.67 -17.29 -39.58
C PRO A 481 -42.18 -18.27 -40.65
N LEU A 482 -42.00 -19.55 -40.28
CA LEU A 482 -41.52 -20.59 -41.19
C LEU A 482 -42.36 -20.69 -42.48
N SER A 483 -43.69 -20.56 -42.36
CA SER A 483 -44.66 -20.60 -43.47
C SER A 483 -44.45 -19.52 -44.52
N ASP A 484 -43.85 -18.39 -44.13
CA ASP A 484 -43.65 -17.24 -45.02
C ASP A 484 -42.38 -17.40 -45.86
N VAL A 485 -41.42 -18.19 -45.35
CA VAL A 485 -40.13 -18.43 -46.00
C VAL A 485 -40.18 -19.71 -46.84
N LEU A 486 -40.83 -20.76 -46.34
CA LEU A 486 -41.02 -22.04 -47.05
C LEU A 486 -42.50 -22.24 -47.33
N THR A 487 -42.93 -21.85 -48.53
CA THR A 487 -44.33 -21.92 -48.96
C THR A 487 -44.61 -23.19 -49.76
N THR A 488 -45.72 -23.86 -49.49
CA THR A 488 -46.14 -25.07 -50.21
C THR A 488 -46.67 -24.74 -51.61
N PRO A 489 -46.21 -25.40 -52.69
CA PRO A 489 -46.72 -25.18 -54.04
C PRO A 489 -48.22 -25.55 -54.19
N PRO A 490 -48.96 -24.93 -55.12
CA PRO A 490 -50.36 -25.24 -55.36
C PRO A 490 -50.57 -26.73 -55.74
N GLY A 491 -51.41 -27.44 -54.99
CA GLY A 491 -51.71 -28.86 -55.21
C GLY A 491 -50.76 -29.86 -54.53
N ALA A 492 -49.75 -29.39 -53.79
CA ALA A 492 -48.90 -30.22 -52.95
C ALA A 492 -49.41 -30.30 -51.49
N ASN A 493 -49.07 -31.37 -50.77
CA ASN A 493 -49.38 -31.48 -49.35
C ASN A 493 -48.51 -30.52 -48.54
N ASP A 494 -49.14 -29.76 -47.65
CA ASP A 494 -48.42 -28.84 -46.77
C ASP A 494 -47.69 -29.62 -45.66
N VAL A 495 -46.37 -29.59 -45.77
CA VAL A 495 -45.47 -30.25 -44.82
C VAL A 495 -44.85 -29.24 -43.86
N TRP A 496 -45.01 -27.93 -44.06
CA TRP A 496 -44.35 -26.87 -43.27
C TRP A 496 -45.14 -26.52 -42.02
N ARG A 497 -45.17 -27.47 -41.08
CA ARG A 497 -45.92 -27.34 -39.83
C ARG A 497 -45.21 -26.46 -38.80
N PRO A 498 -45.88 -25.48 -38.19
CA PRO A 498 -45.32 -24.72 -37.07
C PRO A 498 -45.07 -25.62 -35.86
N PHE A 499 -44.10 -25.21 -35.04
CA PHE A 499 -43.88 -25.79 -33.72
C PHE A 499 -45.18 -25.78 -32.88
N GLY A 500 -45.44 -26.86 -32.13
CA GLY A 500 -46.65 -27.01 -31.32
C GLY A 500 -47.90 -27.57 -32.03
N SER A 501 -47.87 -27.75 -33.36
CA SER A 501 -48.96 -28.43 -34.07
C SER A 501 -48.89 -29.97 -33.93
N SER A 502 -50.04 -30.65 -33.85
CA SER A 502 -50.09 -32.12 -33.75
C SER A 502 -49.33 -32.79 -34.89
N GLY A 503 -48.24 -33.50 -34.56
CA GLY A 503 -47.34 -34.15 -35.52
C GLY A 503 -46.20 -33.27 -36.06
N ALA A 504 -45.91 -32.10 -35.46
CA ALA A 504 -44.80 -31.24 -35.87
C ALA A 504 -43.40 -31.85 -35.63
N VAL A 505 -43.27 -32.71 -34.62
CA VAL A 505 -42.05 -33.45 -34.31
C VAL A 505 -42.37 -34.94 -34.43
N SER A 506 -41.98 -35.56 -35.55
CA SER A 506 -42.04 -37.00 -35.73
C SER A 506 -40.84 -37.65 -35.02
N ALA A 507 -41.08 -38.69 -34.21
CA ALA A 507 -40.05 -39.25 -33.34
C ALA A 507 -38.93 -40.01 -34.09
N ASP A 508 -39.10 -40.37 -35.37
CA ASP A 508 -38.08 -41.12 -36.14
C ASP A 508 -38.23 -40.98 -37.69
N GLY A 509 -38.87 -39.92 -38.17
CA GLY A 509 -39.22 -39.79 -39.60
C GLY A 509 -38.30 -38.86 -40.38
N ILE A 510 -37.56 -39.38 -41.36
CA ILE A 510 -37.07 -38.55 -42.48
C ILE A 510 -38.30 -38.17 -43.31
N GLU A 511 -38.57 -36.88 -43.44
CA GLU A 511 -39.67 -36.33 -44.22
C GLU A 511 -39.16 -35.84 -45.58
N THR A 512 -40.06 -35.81 -46.56
CA THR A 512 -39.81 -35.19 -47.87
C THR A 512 -40.89 -34.18 -48.13
N GLY A 513 -40.48 -33.02 -48.64
CA GLY A 513 -41.33 -31.87 -48.85
C GLY A 513 -41.07 -31.20 -50.18
N THR A 514 -42.05 -30.42 -50.61
CA THR A 514 -41.86 -29.45 -51.70
C THR A 514 -42.02 -28.05 -51.14
N PHE A 515 -41.29 -27.10 -51.71
CA PHE A 515 -41.42 -25.69 -51.39
C PHE A 515 -41.28 -24.86 -52.65
N SER A 516 -41.92 -23.70 -52.67
CA SER A 516 -41.81 -22.75 -53.77
C SER A 516 -40.55 -21.91 -53.56
N ARG A 517 -39.66 -21.91 -54.54
CA ARG A 517 -38.53 -20.98 -54.59
C ARG A 517 -39.02 -19.60 -55.00
N ARG A 518 -38.25 -18.57 -54.63
CA ARG A 518 -38.54 -17.18 -55.01
C ARG A 518 -38.53 -16.93 -56.52
N ASP A 519 -37.82 -17.77 -57.29
CA ASP A 519 -37.78 -17.73 -58.76
C ASP A 519 -39.02 -18.38 -59.42
N GLY A 520 -39.98 -18.86 -58.63
CA GLY A 520 -41.21 -19.51 -59.09
C GLY A 520 -41.06 -21.01 -59.40
N THR A 521 -39.87 -21.59 -59.22
CA THR A 521 -39.64 -23.02 -59.40
C THR A 521 -39.98 -23.82 -58.13
N ILE A 522 -40.29 -25.10 -58.29
CA ILE A 522 -40.58 -25.99 -57.16
C ILE A 522 -39.29 -26.68 -56.72
N GLY A 523 -38.87 -26.42 -55.49
CA GLY A 523 -37.80 -27.14 -54.82
C GLY A 523 -38.32 -28.41 -54.12
N TRP A 524 -37.49 -29.45 -54.12
CA TRP A 524 -37.70 -30.66 -53.33
C TRP A 524 -36.66 -30.69 -52.22
N ILE A 525 -37.06 -31.08 -51.02
CA ILE A 525 -36.19 -31.08 -49.85
C ILE A 525 -36.48 -32.28 -48.98
N ARG A 526 -35.40 -32.93 -48.53
CA ARG A 526 -35.49 -34.03 -47.56
C ARG A 526 -34.99 -33.51 -46.23
N PHE A 527 -35.80 -33.60 -45.18
CA PHE A 527 -35.45 -33.03 -43.90
C PHE A 527 -35.84 -33.93 -42.72
N SER A 528 -35.16 -33.74 -41.61
CA SER A 528 -35.51 -34.32 -40.31
C SER A 528 -35.71 -33.19 -39.31
N ARG A 529 -36.66 -33.36 -38.40
CA ARG A 529 -36.92 -32.40 -37.32
C ARG A 529 -36.63 -33.04 -35.99
N SER A 530 -36.03 -32.28 -35.08
CA SER A 530 -35.79 -32.72 -33.70
C SER A 530 -36.18 -31.60 -32.75
N ALA A 531 -36.80 -31.97 -31.62
CA ALA A 531 -37.15 -31.00 -30.59
C ALA A 531 -35.87 -30.41 -29.97
N LEU A 532 -35.87 -29.09 -29.79
CA LEU A 532 -34.84 -28.39 -29.04
C LEU A 532 -35.34 -28.16 -27.61
N SER A 533 -34.63 -28.69 -26.63
CA SER A 533 -34.98 -28.51 -25.21
C SER A 533 -34.23 -27.34 -24.60
N ALA A 534 -34.93 -26.53 -23.80
CA ALA A 534 -34.31 -25.58 -22.89
C ALA A 534 -33.60 -26.29 -21.72
N PRO A 535 -32.70 -25.60 -20.99
CA PRO A 535 -31.95 -26.17 -19.86
C PRO A 535 -32.81 -26.72 -18.72
N ASP A 536 -34.08 -26.29 -18.62
CA ASP A 536 -35.07 -26.72 -17.62
C ASP A 536 -35.88 -27.96 -18.07
N GLY A 537 -35.62 -28.49 -19.27
CA GLY A 537 -36.29 -29.67 -19.83
C GLY A 537 -37.57 -29.37 -20.61
N ALA A 538 -38.02 -28.11 -20.68
CA ALA A 538 -39.14 -27.71 -21.53
C ALA A 538 -38.71 -27.68 -23.02
N GLN A 539 -39.61 -28.04 -23.94
CA GLN A 539 -39.33 -27.90 -25.37
C GLN A 539 -39.43 -26.42 -25.76
N SER A 540 -38.31 -25.86 -26.24
CA SER A 540 -38.17 -24.43 -26.55
C SER A 540 -38.12 -24.14 -28.06
N GLY A 541 -38.20 -25.19 -28.88
CA GLY A 541 -38.26 -25.04 -30.33
C GLY A 541 -38.00 -26.35 -31.08
N MET A 542 -37.64 -26.23 -32.35
CA MET A 542 -37.20 -27.36 -33.17
C MET A 542 -35.99 -27.01 -34.02
N VAL A 543 -35.10 -27.98 -34.18
CA VAL A 543 -33.99 -27.95 -35.13
C VAL A 543 -34.38 -28.77 -36.34
N VAL A 544 -34.14 -28.23 -37.53
CA VAL A 544 -34.40 -28.90 -38.80
C VAL A 544 -33.10 -29.02 -39.57
N VAL A 545 -32.80 -30.25 -40.01
CA VAL A 545 -31.65 -30.56 -40.87
C VAL A 545 -32.19 -31.05 -42.20
N ALA A 546 -31.74 -30.44 -43.30
CA ALA A 546 -32.30 -30.58 -44.62
C ALA A 546 -31.21 -30.78 -45.68
N ARG A 547 -31.53 -31.55 -46.72
CA ARG A 547 -30.67 -31.82 -47.87
C ARG A 547 -31.44 -31.69 -49.18
#